data_AF-A0A1G8NCX1-F1
#
_entry.id   AF-A0A1G8NCX1-F1
#
_cell.length_a   1.000
_cell.length_b   1.000
_cell.length_c   1.000
_cell.angle_alpha   90.00
_cell.angle_beta   90.00
_cell.angle_gamma   90.00
#
_symmetry.space_group_name_H-M   'P 1'
#
loop_
_entity.id
_entity.type
_entity.pdbx_description
1 polymer ?
#
loop_
_entity_poly.entity_id
_entity_poly.type
_entity_poly.pdbx_seq_one_letter_code
_entity_poly.pdbx_strand_id
1 'polypeptide(L)'
;MDKLLEELEQLTVEIVSRPIDGPHEELEEFVYRRQKFVDSIANEAEQCRMTSAQKAVLGRILEHDPAIMARMNAHRLEARDWLLKRNQAKAQRNAYEAAYTPDSILMDRKK
;
A
#
# COMPACT_ATOMS: atom_id res chain seq x y z
N MET A 1 20.67 20.98 1.55
CA MET A 1 20.32 19.87 2.47
C MET A 1 19.22 20.23 3.47
N ASP A 2 19.32 21.33 4.23
CA ASP A 2 18.31 21.65 5.27
C ASP A 2 16.88 21.74 4.72
N LYS A 3 16.71 22.45 3.61
CA LYS A 3 15.41 22.54 2.91
C LYS A 3 14.87 21.16 2.46
N LEU A 4 15.74 20.25 2.01
CA LEU A 4 15.32 18.90 1.61
C LEU A 4 14.83 18.09 2.81
N LEU A 5 15.46 18.26 3.97
CA LEU A 5 15.06 17.60 5.20
C LEU A 5 13.75 18.17 5.76
N GLU A 6 13.56 19.49 5.69
CA GLU A 6 12.30 20.14 6.06
C GLU A 6 11.13 19.68 5.16
N GLU A 7 11.32 19.65 3.85
CA GLU A 7 10.30 19.17 2.90
C GLU A 7 9.98 17.68 3.11
N LEU A 8 11.00 16.86 3.42
CA LEU A 8 10.82 15.45 3.75
C LEU A 8 10.10 15.25 5.10
N GLU A 9 10.41 16.07 6.11
CA GLU A 9 9.72 16.06 7.40
C GLU A 9 8.24 16.43 7.22
N GLN A 10 7.96 17.48 6.46
CA GLN A 10 6.60 17.92 6.17
C GLN A 10 5.80 16.84 5.42
N LEU A 11 6.40 16.21 4.40
CA LEU A 11 5.79 15.10 3.66
C LEU A 11 5.47 13.92 4.59
N THR A 12 6.38 13.59 5.50
CA THR A 12 6.22 12.52 6.49
C THR A 12 5.10 12.83 7.48
N VAL A 13 5.05 14.05 8.01
CA VAL A 13 3.98 14.47 8.93
C VAL A 13 2.62 14.47 8.22
N GLU A 14 2.56 14.93 6.97
CA GLU A 14 1.32 14.93 6.19
C GLU A 14 0.75 13.51 6.09
N ILE A 15 1.55 12.52 5.68
CA ILE A 15 1.04 11.16 5.48
C ILE A 15 0.64 10.47 6.80
N VAL A 16 1.35 10.77 7.89
CA VAL A 16 1.07 10.21 9.22
C VAL A 16 -0.20 10.82 9.82
N SER A 17 -0.47 12.10 9.54
CA SER A 17 -1.67 12.79 10.01
C SER A 17 -2.96 12.37 9.28
N ARG A 18 -2.83 11.72 8.11
CA ARG A 18 -3.98 11.27 7.32
C ARG A 18 -4.61 10.00 7.90
N PRO A 19 -5.95 9.86 7.85
CA PRO A 19 -6.63 8.64 8.26
C PRO A 19 -6.14 7.40 7.50
N ILE A 20 -6.14 6.25 8.19
CA ILE A 20 -5.71 4.96 7.62
C ILE A 20 -6.59 4.54 6.43
N ASP A 21 -7.88 4.88 6.46
CA ASP A 21 -8.87 4.52 5.42
C ASP A 21 -8.74 5.34 4.11
N GLY A 22 -7.71 6.17 3.98
CA GLY A 22 -7.41 6.87 2.74
C GLY A 22 -7.04 5.91 1.59
N PRO A 23 -7.19 6.34 0.33
CA PRO A 23 -6.88 5.50 -0.83
C PRO A 23 -5.40 5.10 -0.87
N HIS A 24 -5.12 3.87 -1.29
CA HIS A 24 -3.75 3.34 -1.40
C HIS A 24 -2.87 4.13 -2.38
N GLU A 25 -3.48 4.79 -3.37
CA GLU A 25 -2.83 5.70 -4.33
C GLU A 25 -2.07 6.84 -3.62
N GLU A 26 -2.57 7.33 -2.48
CA GLU A 26 -1.89 8.36 -1.70
C GLU A 26 -0.59 7.85 -1.07
N LEU A 27 -0.56 6.58 -0.63
CA LEU A 27 0.65 5.95 -0.10
C LEU A 27 1.67 5.70 -1.22
N GLU A 28 1.20 5.35 -2.41
CA GLU A 28 2.07 5.17 -3.58
C GLU A 28 2.74 6.48 -3.99
N GLU A 29 1.97 7.56 -4.13
CA GLU A 29 2.50 8.89 -4.42
C GLU A 29 3.44 9.38 -3.31
N PHE A 30 3.10 9.12 -2.04
CA PHE A 30 3.98 9.42 -0.91
C PHE A 30 5.34 8.73 -1.04
N VAL A 31 5.37 7.42 -1.31
CA VAL A 31 6.63 6.67 -1.47
C VAL A 31 7.45 7.22 -2.62
N TYR A 32 6.81 7.52 -3.75
CA TYR A 32 7.47 8.08 -4.92
C TYR A 32 8.10 9.45 -4.62
N ARG A 33 7.37 10.35 -3.96
CA ARG A 33 7.88 11.66 -3.54
C ARG A 33 9.00 11.53 -2.50
N ARG A 34 8.84 10.64 -1.51
CA ARG A 34 9.86 10.37 -0.49
C ARG A 34 11.17 9.90 -1.12
N GLN A 35 11.11 9.02 -2.12
CA GLN A 35 12.31 8.52 -2.79
C GLN A 35 13.12 9.64 -3.43
N LYS A 36 12.47 10.60 -4.11
CA LYS A 36 13.16 11.75 -4.71
C LYS A 36 13.94 12.58 -3.68
N PHE A 37 13.37 12.76 -2.50
CA PHE A 37 14.05 13.46 -1.41
C PHE A 37 15.23 12.66 -0.87
N VAL A 38 15.04 11.35 -0.65
CA VAL A 38 16.11 10.45 -0.19
C VAL A 38 17.29 10.45 -1.17
N ASP A 39 17.02 10.33 -2.48
CA ASP A 39 18.06 10.36 -3.51
C ASP A 39 18.80 11.70 -3.52
N SER A 40 18.07 12.81 -3.40
CA SER A 40 18.67 14.15 -3.35
C SER A 40 19.52 14.37 -2.10
N ILE A 41 19.05 13.89 -0.93
CA ILE A 41 19.79 13.94 0.33
C ILE A 41 21.04 13.06 0.25
N ALA A 42 20.95 11.86 -0.34
CA ALA A 42 22.09 10.97 -0.52
C ALA A 42 23.17 11.63 -1.38
N ASN A 43 22.79 12.23 -2.52
CA ASN A 43 23.71 12.96 -3.40
C ASN A 43 24.39 14.15 -2.67
N GLU A 44 23.64 14.92 -1.88
CA GLU A 44 24.23 16.02 -1.10
C GLU A 44 25.13 15.51 0.04
N ALA A 45 24.79 14.39 0.67
CA ALA A 45 25.57 13.79 1.75
C ALA A 45 26.93 13.25 1.29
N GLU A 46 27.04 12.85 0.01
CA GLU A 46 28.32 12.50 -0.61
C GLU A 46 29.24 13.72 -0.78
N GLN A 47 28.66 14.89 -1.01
CA GLN A 47 29.40 16.14 -1.25
C GLN A 47 29.74 16.86 0.06
N CYS A 48 28.86 16.77 1.06
CA CYS A 48 28.98 17.47 2.34
C CYS A 48 28.56 16.59 3.51
N ARG A 49 29.37 16.59 4.58
CA ARG A 49 29.05 15.83 5.79
C ARG A 49 27.84 16.41 6.51
N MET A 50 26.84 15.58 6.80
CA MET A 50 25.67 15.97 7.57
C MET A 50 26.05 16.52 8.95
N THR A 51 25.44 17.64 9.33
CA THR A 51 25.55 18.22 10.67
C THR A 51 24.76 17.42 11.70
N SER A 52 25.05 17.61 12.99
CA SER A 52 24.30 16.96 14.07
C SER A 52 22.82 17.36 14.08
N ALA A 53 22.51 18.61 13.71
CA ALA A 53 21.13 19.09 13.62
C ALA A 53 20.36 18.37 12.51
N GLN A 54 20.97 18.22 11.32
CA GLN A 54 20.38 17.49 10.19
C GLN A 54 20.12 16.01 10.53
N LYS A 55 21.05 15.37 11.25
CA LYS A 55 20.87 13.99 11.73
C LYS A 55 19.72 13.88 12.73
N ALA A 56 19.52 14.87 13.59
CA ALA A 56 18.40 14.89 14.51
C ALA A 56 17.05 15.00 13.79
N VAL A 57 16.97 15.83 12.73
CA VAL A 57 15.77 15.90 11.86
C VAL A 57 15.50 14.55 11.20
N LEU A 58 16.53 13.93 10.62
CA LEU A 58 16.40 12.61 10.01
C LEU A 58 15.95 11.54 11.01
N GLY A 59 16.45 11.60 12.25
CA GLY A 59 16.01 10.72 13.34
C GLY A 59 14.50 10.81 13.58
N ARG A 60 13.96 12.03 13.72
CA ARG A 60 12.51 12.23 13.89
C ARG A 60 11.69 11.70 12.71
N ILE A 61 12.18 11.90 11.49
CA ILE A 61 11.53 11.35 10.28
C ILE A 61 11.45 9.82 10.36
N LEU A 62 12.54 9.16 10.75
CA LEU A 62 12.61 7.70 10.86
C LEU A 62 11.72 7.12 11.97
N GLU A 63 11.41 7.89 13.02
CA GLU A 63 10.47 7.47 14.08
C GLU A 63 9.05 7.22 13.55
N HIS A 64 8.69 7.82 12.42
CA HIS A 64 7.37 7.64 11.80
C HIS A 64 7.28 6.44 10.85
N ASP A 65 8.41 5.89 10.39
CA ASP A 65 8.46 4.78 9.43
C ASP A 65 7.67 3.53 9.89
N PRO A 66 7.72 3.11 11.17
CA PRO A 66 6.93 1.97 11.64
C PRO A 66 5.42 2.16 11.45
N ALA A 67 4.90 3.37 11.68
CA ALA A 67 3.47 3.67 11.51
C ALA A 67 3.06 3.61 10.03
N ILE A 68 3.90 4.14 9.14
CA ILE A 68 3.69 4.10 7.69
C ILE A 68 3.71 2.64 7.19
N MET A 69 4.67 1.85 7.65
CA MET A 69 4.78 0.42 7.31
C MET A 69 3.58 -0.40 7.82
N ALA A 70 3.06 -0.08 9.00
CA ALA A 70 1.86 -0.71 9.53
C ALA A 70 0.64 -0.42 8.64
N ARG A 71 0.48 0.83 8.19
CA ARG A 71 -0.60 1.24 7.27
C ARG A 71 -0.52 0.52 5.93
N MET A 72 0.67 0.43 5.33
CA MET A 72 0.88 -0.34 4.09
C MET A 72 0.50 -1.81 4.25
N ASN A 73 0.87 -2.43 5.38
CA ASN A 73 0.49 -3.81 5.66
C ASN A 73 -1.02 -3.98 5.86
N ALA A 74 -1.71 -2.99 6.43
CA ALA A 74 -3.17 -3.03 6.58
C ALA A 74 -3.86 -3.09 5.21
N HIS A 75 -3.48 -2.21 4.26
CA HIS A 75 -4.02 -2.25 2.90
C HIS A 75 -3.70 -3.57 2.19
N ARG A 76 -2.49 -4.11 2.36
CA ARG A 76 -2.11 -5.42 1.80
C ARG A 76 -2.97 -6.55 2.36
N LEU A 77 -3.26 -6.52 3.66
CA LEU A 77 -4.09 -7.51 4.34
C LEU A 77 -5.54 -7.43 3.86
N GLU A 78 -6.10 -6.23 3.77
CA GLU A 78 -7.44 -5.99 3.26
C GLU A 78 -7.61 -6.50 1.82
N ALA A 79 -6.66 -6.19 0.93
CA ALA A 79 -6.67 -6.67 -0.44
C ALA A 79 -6.63 -8.21 -0.52
N ARG A 80 -5.82 -8.86 0.34
CA ARG A 80 -5.77 -10.32 0.45
C ARG A 80 -7.11 -10.90 0.90
N ASP A 81 -7.72 -10.31 1.91
CA ASP A 81 -8.98 -10.78 2.47
C ASP A 81 -10.13 -10.60 1.46
N TRP A 82 -10.11 -9.53 0.67
CA TRP A 82 -11.07 -9.33 -0.42
C TRP A 82 -10.93 -10.39 -1.52
N LEU A 83 -9.70 -10.74 -1.90
CA LEU A 83 -9.44 -11.83 -2.86
C LEU A 83 -9.93 -13.19 -2.34
N LEU A 84 -9.70 -13.49 -1.05
CA LEU A 84 -10.18 -14.72 -0.42
C LEU A 84 -11.71 -14.78 -0.41
N LYS A 85 -12.39 -13.71 0.00
CA LYS A 85 -13.87 -13.62 -0.02
C LYS A 85 -14.42 -13.80 -1.43
N ARG A 86 -13.79 -13.21 -2.44
CA ARG A 86 -14.18 -13.38 -3.85
C ARG A 86 -14.04 -14.83 -4.32
N ASN A 87 -12.96 -15.51 -3.94
CA ASN A 87 -12.76 -16.91 -4.29
C ASN A 87 -13.79 -17.82 -3.61
N GLN A 88 -14.12 -17.56 -2.34
CA GLN A 88 -15.18 -18.28 -1.63
C GLN A 88 -16.56 -18.05 -2.26
N ALA A 89 -16.89 -16.81 -2.61
CA ALA A 89 -18.15 -16.48 -3.29
C ALA A 89 -18.28 -17.18 -4.66
N LYS A 90 -17.18 -17.27 -5.43
CA LYS A 90 -17.15 -18.05 -6.67
C LYS A 90 -17.33 -19.54 -6.44
N ALA A 91 -16.68 -20.12 -5.42
CA ALA A 91 -16.82 -21.53 -5.09
C ALA A 91 -18.26 -21.87 -4.64
N GLN A 92 -18.88 -21.00 -3.84
CA GLN A 92 -20.28 -21.14 -3.43
C GLN A 92 -21.22 -21.03 -4.63
N ARG A 93 -21.02 -20.05 -5.51
CA ARG A 93 -21.82 -19.89 -6.72
C ARG A 93 -21.72 -21.11 -7.66
N ASN A 94 -20.50 -21.64 -7.86
CA ASN A 94 -20.30 -22.86 -8.64
C ASN A 94 -20.97 -24.09 -8.01
N ALA A 95 -20.97 -24.22 -6.68
CA ALA A 95 -21.63 -25.33 -5.99
C ALA A 95 -23.16 -25.26 -6.10
N TYR A 96 -23.74 -24.05 -6.02
CA TYR A 96 -25.17 -23.84 -6.24
C TYR A 96 -25.58 -24.00 -7.72
N GLU A 97 -24.80 -23.51 -8.68
CA GLU A 97 -25.07 -23.69 -10.12
C GLU A 97 -24.89 -25.16 -10.55
N ALA A 98 -23.92 -25.91 -10.01
CA ALA A 98 -23.73 -27.34 -10.29
C ALA A 98 -24.83 -28.24 -9.66
N ALA A 99 -25.44 -27.81 -8.55
CA ALA A 99 -26.60 -28.48 -7.97
C ALA A 99 -27.91 -28.19 -8.73
N TYR A 100 -27.92 -27.14 -9.56
CA TYR A 100 -29.05 -26.71 -10.40
C TYR A 100 -28.80 -26.96 -11.88
N THR A 101 -28.07 -28.03 -12.23
CA THR A 101 -28.24 -28.66 -13.54
C THR A 101 -29.22 -29.82 -13.39
N PRO A 102 -30.54 -29.61 -13.53
CA PRO A 102 -31.44 -30.72 -13.77
C PRO A 102 -31.01 -31.32 -15.11
N ASP A 103 -30.79 -32.63 -15.13
CA ASP A 103 -30.57 -33.46 -16.32
C ASP A 103 -30.95 -32.77 -17.64
N SER A 104 -29.98 -32.12 -18.29
CA SER A 104 -30.08 -31.81 -19.72
C SER A 104 -29.81 -33.09 -20.51
N ILE A 105 -30.57 -34.14 -20.22
CA ILE A 105 -30.77 -35.27 -21.12
C ILE A 105 -31.89 -34.83 -22.05
N LEU A 106 -31.53 -34.05 -23.09
CA LEU A 106 -32.37 -34.01 -24.28
C LEU A 106 -32.32 -35.40 -24.91
N MET A 107 -33.27 -36.25 -24.50
CA MET A 107 -33.62 -37.44 -25.26
C MET A 107 -34.19 -37.00 -26.60
N ASP A 108 -33.39 -37.06 -27.66
CA ASP A 108 -33.96 -37.22 -28.99
C ASP A 108 -34.08 -38.72 -29.28
N ARG A 109 -35.23 -39.28 -28.89
CA ARG A 109 -35.72 -40.54 -29.43
C ARG A 109 -37.05 -40.25 -30.11
N LYS A 110 -37.03 -40.07 -31.43
CA LYS A 110 -38.01 -40.75 -32.31
C LYS A 110 -37.67 -40.70 -33.81
N LYS A 111 -37.56 -41.93 -34.34
CA LYS A 111 -37.97 -42.47 -35.65
C LYS A 111 -37.42 -41.86 -36.93
#